data_AF-A0A662R6Y2-F1
#
_entry.id   AF-A0A662R6Y2-F1
#
_cell.length_a   1.000
_cell.length_b   1.000
_cell.length_c   1.000
_cell.angle_alpha   90.00
_cell.angle_beta   90.00
_cell.angle_gamma   90.00
#
_symmetry.space_group_name_H-M   'P 1'
#
loop_
_entity.id
_entity.type
_entity.pdbx_description
1 polymer ?
#
loop_
_entity_poly.entity_id
_entity_poly.type
_entity_poly.pdbx_seq_one_letter_code
_entity_poly.pdbx_strand_id
1 'polypeptide(L)'
;QPRVTGYFLHTKYAVLAQSRVIVVRFTPRSSTLKNNKGFVIMTVVEDLYRVVDQQSLLSVLREKIGKYTIFDLVRVQGFIADEIKYLPSPYKEICKKKWNEQLFSTLREIRCVDLSCNEPLNLEDYHDFLKRFEYVMKNLTDKPEVDSCVLYNLCAAYNLFITKTPVHPVGTPFPGGFKVQKIGDEYFCPVKDKNKYVFEAVCRFCIAKQSSLVKSV
;
A
#
# COMPACT_ATOMS: atom_id res chain seq x y z
N GLN A 1 5.74 29.15 -1.00
CA GLN A 1 6.00 27.75 -0.59
C GLN A 1 4.77 26.91 -0.95
N PRO A 2 4.82 25.95 -1.90
CA PRO A 2 3.66 25.10 -2.15
C PRO A 2 3.68 23.88 -1.22
N ARG A 3 2.57 23.70 -0.49
CA ARG A 3 2.28 22.51 0.35
C ARG A 3 2.02 21.31 -0.57
N VAL A 4 2.83 20.27 -0.44
CA VAL A 4 2.68 19.01 -1.20
C VAL A 4 1.82 18.05 -0.40
N THR A 5 0.52 18.00 -0.68
CA THR A 5 -0.35 16.88 -0.30
C THR A 5 -0.25 15.82 -1.40
N GLY A 6 0.22 14.63 -1.05
CA GLY A 6 0.39 13.50 -1.97
C GLY A 6 0.57 12.26 -1.13
N TYR A 7 -0.54 11.76 -0.60
CA TYR A 7 -0.57 10.56 0.21
C TYR A 7 -0.87 9.40 -0.72
N PHE A 8 0.08 8.46 -0.76
CA PHE A 8 0.07 7.14 -1.39
C PHE A 8 0.69 7.01 -2.78
N LEU A 9 1.55 5.99 -2.87
CA LEU A 9 2.47 5.62 -3.95
C LEU A 9 3.61 6.63 -4.16
N HIS A 10 4.83 6.19 -3.83
CA HIS A 10 6.08 6.95 -3.95
C HIS A 10 6.49 7.19 -5.43
N THR A 11 5.62 7.77 -6.25
CA THR A 11 5.93 8.26 -7.59
C THR A 11 6.29 9.75 -7.61
N LYS A 12 5.97 10.54 -6.55
CA LYS A 12 6.38 11.95 -6.49
C LYS A 12 7.90 12.19 -6.40
N TYR A 13 8.70 11.15 -6.13
CA TYR A 13 10.17 11.25 -6.15
C TYR A 13 10.80 10.89 -7.51
N ALA A 14 10.00 10.62 -8.56
CA ALA A 14 10.51 10.29 -9.90
C ALA A 14 10.31 11.39 -10.95
N VAL A 15 9.34 12.30 -10.80
CA VAL A 15 9.11 13.38 -11.79
C VAL A 15 8.57 14.63 -11.09
N LEU A 16 9.46 15.45 -10.55
CA LEU A 16 9.17 16.88 -10.33
C LEU A 16 9.66 17.66 -11.55
N ALA A 17 8.81 17.77 -12.57
CA ALA A 17 8.87 18.87 -13.53
C ALA A 17 7.55 18.94 -14.31
N GLN A 18 6.82 20.05 -14.08
CA GLN A 18 5.90 20.68 -15.04
C GLN A 18 4.62 19.93 -15.43
N SER A 19 3.47 20.40 -14.94
CA SER A 19 2.43 21.05 -15.77
C SER A 19 1.06 21.06 -15.08
N ARG A 20 0.44 22.25 -15.09
CA ARG A 20 -1.00 22.46 -14.81
C ARG A 20 -1.82 21.64 -15.81
N VAL A 21 -2.99 21.09 -15.44
CA VAL A 21 -4.20 20.98 -16.30
C VAL A 21 -5.37 20.20 -15.64
N ILE A 22 -6.51 20.91 -15.60
CA ILE A 22 -7.93 20.54 -15.80
C ILE A 22 -8.54 19.35 -15.04
N VAL A 23 -9.49 19.69 -14.14
CA VAL A 23 -10.39 18.77 -13.44
C VAL A 23 -11.63 18.51 -14.32
N VAL A 24 -11.81 17.27 -14.77
CA VAL A 24 -13.09 16.80 -15.34
C VAL A 24 -13.99 16.38 -14.18
N ARG A 25 -15.09 17.11 -13.98
CA ARG A 25 -16.11 16.79 -12.96
C ARG A 25 -16.97 15.61 -13.45
N PHE A 26 -16.79 14.44 -12.83
CA PHE A 26 -17.84 13.41 -12.82
C PHE A 26 -18.79 13.67 -11.65
N THR A 27 -20.06 13.92 -11.95
CA THR A 27 -21.12 14.01 -10.94
C THR A 27 -21.41 12.61 -10.39
N PRO A 28 -21.25 12.34 -9.09
CA PRO A 28 -21.66 11.07 -8.52
C PRO A 28 -23.19 11.05 -8.40
N ARG A 29 -23.81 9.99 -8.94
CA ARG A 29 -25.22 9.67 -8.66
C ARG A 29 -25.33 9.36 -7.17
N SER A 30 -26.33 9.98 -6.53
CA SER A 30 -26.65 9.88 -5.10
C SER A 30 -26.56 8.45 -4.57
N SER A 31 -25.77 8.24 -3.52
CA SER A 31 -25.90 7.08 -2.63
C SER A 31 -25.72 7.54 -1.19
N THR A 32 -26.70 7.17 -0.37
CA THR A 32 -27.00 7.51 1.02
C THR A 32 -25.94 7.05 2.06
N LEU A 33 -24.65 7.07 1.70
CA LEU A 33 -23.53 6.51 2.48
C LEU A 33 -22.50 7.55 2.96
N LYS A 34 -22.80 8.85 2.83
CA LYS A 34 -21.83 9.92 3.13
C LYS A 34 -21.53 10.10 4.62
N ASN A 35 -22.40 9.65 5.53
CA ASN A 35 -22.24 9.90 6.98
C ASN A 35 -21.56 8.77 7.76
N ASN A 36 -21.14 7.66 7.11
CA ASN A 36 -20.66 6.47 7.82
C ASN A 36 -19.18 6.09 7.55
N LYS A 37 -18.47 6.81 6.67
CA LYS A 37 -17.11 6.44 6.26
C LYS A 37 -16.05 6.67 7.35
N GLY A 38 -16.13 7.78 8.08
CA GLY A 38 -15.21 8.06 9.19
C GLY A 38 -15.32 7.01 10.32
N PHE A 39 -16.54 6.55 10.60
CA PHE A 39 -16.82 5.49 11.57
C PHE A 39 -16.20 4.15 11.14
N VAL A 40 -16.41 3.74 9.89
CA VAL A 40 -15.85 2.48 9.34
C VAL A 40 -14.32 2.44 9.44
N ILE A 41 -13.64 3.55 9.18
CA ILE A 41 -12.16 3.61 9.27
C ILE A 41 -11.69 3.44 10.72
N MET A 42 -12.33 4.12 11.67
CA MET A 42 -11.95 4.02 13.08
C MET A 42 -12.11 2.58 13.58
N THR A 43 -13.21 1.91 13.20
CA THR A 43 -13.42 0.50 13.57
C THR A 43 -12.34 -0.43 13.02
N VAL A 44 -11.80 -0.18 11.81
CA VAL A 44 -10.73 -1.01 11.25
C VAL A 44 -9.46 -0.93 12.09
N VAL A 45 -9.05 0.27 12.48
CA VAL A 45 -7.83 0.46 13.27
C VAL A 45 -8.01 -0.09 14.69
N GLU A 46 -9.17 0.16 15.32
CA GLU A 46 -9.49 -0.35 16.66
C GLU A 46 -9.41 -1.88 16.73
N ASP A 47 -9.92 -2.59 15.71
CA ASP A 47 -9.83 -4.05 15.65
C ASP A 47 -8.38 -4.52 15.44
N LEU A 48 -7.59 -3.77 14.67
CA LEU A 48 -6.18 -4.08 14.45
C LEU A 48 -5.33 -3.91 15.73
N TYR A 49 -5.69 -3.03 16.67
CA TYR A 49 -4.96 -2.91 17.95
C TYR A 49 -5.17 -4.09 18.90
N ARG A 50 -6.20 -4.93 18.67
CA ARG A 50 -6.46 -6.12 19.50
C ARG A 50 -5.62 -7.33 19.09
N VAL A 51 -4.88 -7.21 17.99
CA VAL A 51 -4.03 -8.26 17.41
C VAL A 51 -2.75 -8.40 18.21
N VAL A 52 -2.34 -9.64 18.46
CA VAL A 52 -1.10 -9.96 19.18
C VAL A 52 -0.17 -10.93 18.43
N ASP A 53 -0.72 -11.68 17.48
CA ASP A 53 -0.03 -12.74 16.74
C ASP A 53 -0.49 -12.79 15.28
N GLN A 54 0.15 -13.63 14.46
CA GLN A 54 -0.18 -13.75 13.03
C GLN A 54 -1.60 -14.25 12.79
N GLN A 55 -2.09 -15.17 13.63
CA GLN A 55 -3.43 -15.75 13.49
C GLN A 55 -4.53 -14.73 13.78
N SER A 56 -4.40 -13.96 14.86
CA SER A 56 -5.33 -12.86 15.17
C SER A 56 -5.28 -11.78 14.10
N LEU A 57 -4.09 -11.46 13.56
CA LEU A 57 -3.95 -10.53 12.43
C LEU A 57 -4.70 -11.04 11.20
N LEU A 58 -4.45 -12.30 10.81
CA LEU A 58 -5.07 -12.90 9.63
C LEU A 58 -6.60 -12.94 9.76
N SER A 59 -7.12 -13.24 10.95
CA SER A 59 -8.57 -13.22 11.23
C SER A 59 -9.19 -11.85 10.98
N VAL A 60 -8.60 -10.78 11.55
CA VAL A 60 -9.06 -9.41 11.33
C VAL A 60 -8.94 -9.02 9.85
N LEU A 61 -7.82 -9.33 9.19
CA LEU A 61 -7.61 -9.03 7.77
C LEU A 61 -8.67 -9.71 6.88
N ARG A 62 -9.00 -10.97 7.13
CA ARG A 62 -10.05 -11.72 6.42
C ARG A 62 -11.41 -11.06 6.57
N GLU A 63 -11.78 -10.70 7.80
CA GLU A 63 -13.05 -10.04 8.08
C GLU A 63 -13.15 -8.69 7.36
N LYS A 64 -12.09 -7.88 7.37
CA LYS A 64 -12.11 -6.56 6.71
C LYS A 64 -12.06 -6.65 5.19
N ILE A 65 -11.23 -7.54 4.63
CA ILE A 65 -11.11 -7.71 3.17
C ILE A 65 -12.32 -8.44 2.57
N GLY A 66 -13.01 -9.26 3.36
CA GLY A 66 -14.26 -9.92 2.97
C GLY A 66 -15.38 -8.92 2.60
N LYS A 67 -15.29 -7.67 3.05
CA LYS A 67 -16.25 -6.59 2.75
C LYS A 67 -16.02 -5.94 1.38
N TYR A 68 -14.88 -6.17 0.73
CA TYR A 68 -14.58 -5.60 -0.58
C TYR A 68 -15.22 -6.41 -1.70
N THR A 69 -16.11 -5.77 -2.45
CA THR A 69 -16.75 -6.33 -3.64
C THR A 69 -15.86 -6.16 -4.88
N ILE A 70 -16.21 -6.84 -5.98
CA ILE A 70 -15.52 -6.63 -7.26
C ILE A 70 -15.56 -5.17 -7.72
N PHE A 71 -16.65 -4.44 -7.43
CA PHE A 71 -16.78 -3.03 -7.78
C PHE A 71 -15.81 -2.14 -6.98
N ASP A 72 -15.53 -2.50 -5.72
CA ASP A 72 -14.51 -1.81 -4.93
C ASP A 72 -13.12 -2.07 -5.52
N LEU A 73 -12.83 -3.31 -5.89
CA LEU A 73 -11.54 -3.67 -6.51
C LEU A 73 -11.33 -2.94 -7.84
N VAL A 74 -12.34 -2.85 -8.71
CA VAL A 74 -12.26 -2.07 -9.96
C VAL A 74 -12.00 -0.59 -9.69
N ARG A 75 -12.61 -0.01 -8.65
CA ARG A 75 -12.31 1.38 -8.22
C ARG A 75 -10.86 1.54 -7.79
N VAL A 76 -10.32 0.58 -7.02
CA VAL A 76 -8.91 0.57 -6.62
C VAL A 76 -7.98 0.48 -7.84
N GLN A 77 -8.30 -0.34 -8.84
CA GLN A 77 -7.53 -0.40 -10.08
C GLN A 77 -7.57 0.92 -10.85
N GLY A 78 -8.72 1.60 -10.88
CA GLY A 78 -8.87 2.92 -11.47
C GLY A 78 -7.99 3.96 -10.76
N PHE A 79 -7.96 3.93 -9.42
CA PHE A 79 -7.06 4.76 -8.63
C PHE A 79 -5.58 4.48 -8.96
N ILE A 80 -5.18 3.21 -8.97
CA ILE A 80 -3.81 2.81 -9.38
C ILE A 80 -3.46 3.35 -10.77
N ALA A 81 -4.38 3.24 -11.74
CA ALA A 81 -4.16 3.70 -13.10
C ALA A 81 -4.00 5.23 -13.16
N ASP A 82 -4.72 5.98 -12.32
CA ASP A 82 -4.60 7.44 -12.25
C ASP A 82 -3.24 7.86 -11.67
N GLU A 83 -2.76 7.19 -10.63
CA GLU A 83 -1.47 7.47 -9.97
C GLU A 83 -0.25 7.28 -10.88
N ILE A 84 -0.38 6.44 -11.91
CA ILE A 84 0.70 6.13 -12.86
C ILE A 84 0.48 6.73 -14.24
N LYS A 85 -0.60 7.49 -14.48
CA LYS A 85 -1.01 7.89 -15.83
C LYS A 85 0.04 8.69 -16.61
N TYR A 86 0.86 9.47 -15.88
CA TYR A 86 1.91 10.32 -16.44
C TYR A 86 3.29 9.66 -16.50
N LEU A 87 3.41 8.40 -16.05
CA LEU A 87 4.67 7.68 -16.18
C LEU A 87 4.94 7.30 -17.64
N PRO A 88 6.20 7.34 -18.10
CA PRO A 88 6.55 6.95 -19.46
C PRO A 88 6.40 5.43 -19.66
N SER A 89 6.11 5.02 -20.88
CA SER A 89 6.26 3.62 -21.29
C SER A 89 7.75 3.29 -21.49
N PRO A 90 8.20 2.05 -21.23
CA PRO A 90 7.42 0.90 -20.75
C PRO A 90 7.20 0.86 -19.23
N TYR A 91 7.80 1.78 -18.47
CA TYR A 91 7.77 1.79 -17.00
C TYR A 91 6.35 1.76 -16.42
N LYS A 92 5.45 2.57 -16.99
CA LYS A 92 4.03 2.61 -16.62
C LYS A 92 3.34 1.24 -16.70
N GLU A 93 3.55 0.52 -17.79
CA GLU A 93 2.88 -0.78 -18.02
C GLU A 93 3.40 -1.85 -17.05
N ILE A 94 4.70 -1.81 -16.75
CA ILE A 94 5.31 -2.71 -15.77
C ILE A 94 4.76 -2.40 -14.37
N CYS A 95 4.69 -1.13 -13.97
CA CYS A 95 4.09 -0.72 -12.69
C CYS A 95 2.63 -1.16 -12.59
N LYS A 96 1.83 -0.87 -13.62
CA LYS A 96 0.41 -1.26 -13.68
C LYS A 96 0.25 -2.76 -13.47
N LYS A 97 1.00 -3.57 -14.22
CA LYS A 97 0.96 -5.03 -14.11
C LYS A 97 1.35 -5.49 -12.70
N LYS A 98 2.50 -5.06 -12.20
CA LYS A 98 3.03 -5.50 -10.89
C LYS A 98 2.15 -5.14 -9.72
N TRP A 99 1.59 -3.92 -9.69
CA TRP A 99 0.75 -3.49 -8.57
C TRP A 99 -0.61 -4.20 -8.58
N ASN A 100 -1.16 -4.48 -9.76
CA ASN A 100 -2.37 -5.30 -9.88
C ASN A 100 -2.10 -6.75 -9.46
N GLU A 101 -1.03 -7.36 -9.96
CA GLU A 101 -0.62 -8.72 -9.54
C GLU A 101 -0.47 -8.81 -8.04
N GLN A 102 0.23 -7.85 -7.41
CA GLN A 102 0.39 -7.81 -5.96
C GLN A 102 -0.96 -7.69 -5.24
N LEU A 103 -1.81 -6.76 -5.66
CA LEU A 103 -3.12 -6.56 -5.04
C LEU A 103 -3.94 -7.85 -5.05
N PHE A 104 -4.15 -8.47 -6.21
CA PHE A 104 -4.97 -9.68 -6.29
C PHE A 104 -4.33 -10.89 -5.64
N SER A 105 -3.00 -11.03 -5.71
CA SER A 105 -2.30 -12.14 -5.06
C SER A 105 -2.43 -12.05 -3.55
N THR A 106 -2.15 -10.88 -2.96
CA THR A 106 -2.30 -10.67 -1.51
C THR A 106 -3.75 -10.86 -1.05
N LEU A 107 -4.75 -10.37 -1.80
CA LEU A 107 -6.16 -10.59 -1.48
C LEU A 107 -6.54 -12.07 -1.49
N ARG A 108 -6.07 -12.83 -2.49
CA ARG A 108 -6.29 -14.27 -2.60
C ARG A 108 -5.61 -15.00 -1.45
N GLU A 109 -4.37 -14.65 -1.14
CA GLU A 109 -3.59 -15.24 -0.06
C GLU A 109 -4.27 -15.03 1.29
N ILE A 110 -4.68 -13.81 1.63
CA ILE A 110 -5.41 -13.53 2.89
C ILE A 110 -6.68 -14.38 2.99
N ARG A 111 -7.42 -14.55 1.89
CA ARG A 111 -8.65 -15.36 1.87
C ARG A 111 -8.37 -16.85 2.08
N CYS A 112 -7.31 -17.37 1.47
CA CYS A 112 -7.13 -18.82 1.32
C CYS A 112 -6.02 -19.42 2.22
N VAL A 113 -5.10 -18.63 2.76
CA VAL A 113 -3.93 -19.16 3.47
C VAL A 113 -4.33 -19.80 4.81
N ASP A 114 -3.90 -21.02 5.07
CA ASP A 114 -3.94 -21.57 6.42
C ASP A 114 -2.53 -21.44 7.00
N LEU A 115 -2.41 -20.86 8.19
CA LEU A 115 -1.10 -20.65 8.82
C LEU A 115 -0.65 -21.95 9.45
N SER A 116 0.38 -22.58 8.88
CA SER A 116 0.97 -23.79 9.44
C SER A 116 1.65 -23.55 10.79
N CYS A 117 2.11 -22.32 11.03
CA CYS A 117 2.75 -21.87 12.26
C CYS A 117 2.22 -20.47 12.61
N ASN A 118 1.86 -20.26 13.87
CA ASN A 118 1.43 -18.96 14.37
C ASN A 118 2.57 -18.32 15.17
N GLU A 119 3.20 -17.29 14.62
CA GLU A 119 4.26 -16.55 15.31
C GLU A 119 3.70 -15.31 16.01
N PRO A 120 4.26 -14.92 17.16
CA PRO A 120 3.95 -13.64 17.78
C PRO A 120 4.39 -12.47 16.89
N LEU A 121 3.65 -11.36 16.93
CA LEU A 121 4.07 -10.15 16.24
C LEU A 121 5.14 -9.41 17.05
N ASN A 122 6.06 -8.71 16.36
CA ASN A 122 6.78 -7.62 17.00
C ASN A 122 5.80 -6.47 17.23
N LEU A 123 5.24 -6.39 18.44
CA LEU A 123 4.20 -5.41 18.79
C LEU A 123 4.71 -3.97 18.74
N GLU A 124 6.01 -3.73 18.90
CA GLU A 124 6.58 -2.39 18.76
C GLU A 124 6.47 -1.90 17.31
N ASP A 125 7.00 -2.67 16.37
CA ASP A 125 6.93 -2.36 14.93
C ASP A 125 5.47 -2.32 14.42
N TYR A 126 4.64 -3.25 14.92
CA TYR A 126 3.24 -3.34 14.54
C TYR A 126 2.43 -2.14 15.03
N HIS A 127 2.57 -1.73 16.29
CA HIS A 127 1.91 -0.53 16.80
C HIS A 127 2.41 0.75 16.14
N ASP A 128 3.70 0.86 15.80
CA ASP A 128 4.22 1.99 15.03
C ASP A 128 3.62 2.04 13.61
N PHE A 129 3.43 0.86 12.97
CA PHE A 129 2.67 0.76 11.72
C PHE A 129 1.22 1.24 11.87
N LEU A 130 0.52 0.85 12.95
CA LEU A 130 -0.86 1.29 13.21
C LEU A 130 -0.95 2.80 13.46
N LYS A 131 -0.04 3.39 14.24
CA LYS A 131 0.05 4.84 14.44
C LYS A 131 0.20 5.59 13.11
N ARG A 132 1.07 5.07 12.24
CA ARG A 132 1.24 5.59 10.88
C ARG A 132 -0.04 5.44 10.06
N PHE A 133 -0.69 4.28 10.12
CA PHE A 133 -1.94 4.02 9.39
C PHE A 133 -3.02 5.01 9.82
N GLU A 134 -3.25 5.18 11.12
CA GLU A 134 -4.17 6.19 11.65
C GLU A 134 -3.87 7.60 11.14
N TYR A 135 -2.60 8.01 11.20
CA TYR A 135 -2.19 9.34 10.78
C TYR A 135 -2.54 9.58 9.31
N VAL A 136 -2.23 8.62 8.44
CA VAL A 136 -2.57 8.76 7.02
C VAL A 136 -4.08 8.81 6.83
N MET A 137 -4.84 7.98 7.54
CA MET A 137 -6.30 7.97 7.44
C MET A 137 -6.95 9.28 7.89
N LYS A 138 -6.49 9.86 9.00
CA LYS A 138 -6.96 11.18 9.48
C LYS A 138 -6.76 12.27 8.42
N ASN A 139 -5.67 12.20 7.65
CA ASN A 139 -5.34 13.13 6.57
C ASN A 139 -6.03 12.84 5.21
N LEU A 140 -6.76 11.74 5.11
CA LEU A 140 -7.50 11.33 3.91
C LEU A 140 -9.02 11.45 4.06
N THR A 141 -9.53 11.83 5.24
CA THR A 141 -10.95 12.01 5.52
C THR A 141 -11.66 12.77 4.40
N ASP A 142 -12.79 12.23 3.92
CA ASP A 142 -13.64 12.75 2.84
C ASP A 142 -13.09 12.69 1.41
N LYS A 143 -11.95 12.03 1.19
CA LYS A 143 -11.41 11.84 -0.16
C LYS A 143 -11.81 10.49 -0.79
N PRO A 144 -11.98 10.42 -2.12
CA PRO A 144 -12.39 9.17 -2.78
C PRO A 144 -11.35 8.03 -2.66
N GLU A 145 -10.10 8.34 -2.32
CA GLU A 145 -8.98 7.41 -2.20
C GLU A 145 -8.97 6.62 -0.89
N VAL A 146 -9.80 7.00 0.09
CA VAL A 146 -9.88 6.39 1.43
C VAL A 146 -9.97 4.87 1.37
N ASP A 147 -10.89 4.33 0.58
CA ASP A 147 -11.13 2.89 0.50
C ASP A 147 -9.91 2.15 -0.10
N SER A 148 -9.24 2.77 -1.08
CA SER A 148 -8.01 2.24 -1.68
C SER A 148 -6.85 2.27 -0.71
N CYS A 149 -6.73 3.34 0.08
CA CYS A 149 -5.72 3.47 1.12
C CYS A 149 -5.91 2.43 2.23
N VAL A 150 -7.14 2.22 2.71
CA VAL A 150 -7.44 1.17 3.70
C VAL A 150 -7.03 -0.18 3.15
N LEU A 151 -7.47 -0.56 1.95
CA LEU A 151 -7.15 -1.85 1.35
C LEU A 151 -5.64 -2.06 1.20
N TYR A 152 -4.92 -1.04 0.76
CA TYR A 152 -3.46 -1.10 0.64
C TYR A 152 -2.79 -1.33 1.99
N ASN A 153 -3.20 -0.64 3.06
CA ASN A 153 -2.60 -0.86 4.39
C ASN A 153 -2.94 -2.25 4.94
N LEU A 154 -4.13 -2.79 4.69
CA LEU A 154 -4.47 -4.18 5.05
C LEU A 154 -3.57 -5.19 4.31
N CYS A 155 -3.36 -4.99 3.00
CA CYS A 155 -2.43 -5.80 2.22
C CYS A 155 -0.98 -5.66 2.69
N ALA A 156 -0.57 -4.44 3.05
CA ALA A 156 0.76 -4.17 3.59
C ALA A 156 0.96 -4.87 4.95
N ALA A 157 -0.04 -4.84 5.84
CA ALA A 157 0.03 -5.52 7.13
C ALA A 157 0.24 -7.04 6.93
N TYR A 158 -0.49 -7.65 6.00
CA TYR A 158 -0.27 -9.06 5.63
C TYR A 158 1.17 -9.32 5.17
N ASN A 159 1.64 -8.53 4.20
CA ASN A 159 2.97 -8.72 3.62
C ASN A 159 4.09 -8.51 4.66
N LEU A 160 3.96 -7.51 5.52
CA LEU A 160 4.99 -7.13 6.49
C LEU A 160 5.02 -8.03 7.73
N PHE A 161 3.85 -8.41 8.25
CA PHE A 161 3.76 -9.04 9.57
C PHE A 161 3.48 -10.55 9.49
N ILE A 162 2.89 -11.04 8.40
CA ILE A 162 2.62 -12.47 8.19
C ILE A 162 3.65 -13.07 7.24
N THR A 163 3.68 -12.66 5.96
CA THR A 163 4.54 -13.34 4.97
C THR A 163 5.99 -12.91 4.99
N LYS A 164 6.31 -11.83 5.72
CA LYS A 164 7.65 -11.22 5.75
C LYS A 164 8.18 -11.02 4.32
N THR A 165 7.39 -10.31 3.52
CA THR A 165 7.70 -9.94 2.14
C THR A 165 7.76 -8.43 1.96
N PRO A 166 8.50 -7.91 0.96
CA PRO A 166 8.60 -6.49 0.74
C PRO A 166 7.27 -5.88 0.28
N VAL A 167 7.04 -4.63 0.70
CA VAL A 167 5.85 -3.83 0.34
C VAL A 167 5.72 -3.64 -1.18
N HIS A 168 6.85 -3.63 -1.90
CA HIS A 168 6.87 -3.70 -3.36
C HIS A 168 7.43 -5.06 -3.78
N PRO A 169 6.76 -5.80 -4.69
CA PRO A 169 7.18 -7.14 -5.09
C PRO A 169 8.50 -7.10 -5.85
N VAL A 170 9.19 -8.24 -5.85
CA VAL A 170 10.42 -8.44 -6.63
C VAL A 170 10.16 -8.13 -8.11
N GLY A 171 11.09 -7.39 -8.71
CA GLY A 171 11.00 -6.89 -10.07
C GLY A 171 10.19 -5.60 -10.22
N THR A 172 9.63 -5.03 -9.15
CA THR A 172 9.06 -3.66 -9.22
C THR A 172 10.15 -2.68 -9.67
N PRO A 173 9.93 -1.95 -10.78
CA PRO A 173 10.94 -1.05 -11.32
C PRO A 173 10.99 0.25 -10.51
N PHE A 174 12.17 0.88 -10.54
CA PHE A 174 12.44 2.22 -10.04
C PHE A 174 13.19 3.03 -11.12
N PRO A 175 13.12 4.37 -11.08
CA PRO A 175 13.82 5.23 -12.06
C PRO A 175 15.30 4.87 -12.18
N GLY A 176 15.86 4.93 -13.39
CA GLY A 176 17.28 4.62 -13.65
C GLY A 176 17.57 3.14 -13.91
N GLY A 177 16.54 2.31 -14.13
CA GLY A 177 16.68 0.89 -14.46
C GLY A 177 16.83 -0.02 -13.24
N PHE A 178 16.70 0.53 -12.03
CA PHE A 178 16.76 -0.26 -10.81
C PHE A 178 15.45 -1.02 -10.58
N LYS A 179 15.51 -2.09 -9.79
CA LYS A 179 14.34 -2.89 -9.42
C LYS A 179 14.48 -3.46 -8.02
N VAL A 180 13.36 -3.83 -7.41
CA VAL A 180 13.39 -4.67 -6.20
C VAL A 180 13.99 -6.02 -6.56
N GLN A 181 14.98 -6.47 -5.79
CA GLN A 181 15.68 -7.73 -6.01
C GLN A 181 15.49 -8.67 -4.82
N LYS A 182 15.55 -9.97 -5.09
CA LYS A 182 15.75 -11.01 -4.08
C LYS A 182 17.08 -11.68 -4.36
N ILE A 183 17.97 -11.73 -3.39
CA ILE A 183 19.30 -12.37 -3.48
C ILE A 183 19.41 -13.32 -2.30
N GLY A 184 19.44 -14.62 -2.58
CA GLY A 184 19.22 -15.64 -1.56
C GLY A 184 17.87 -15.43 -0.87
N ASP A 185 17.88 -15.33 0.46
CA ASP A 185 16.68 -15.11 1.28
C ASP A 185 16.41 -13.62 1.57
N GLU A 186 17.28 -12.72 1.10
CA GLU A 186 17.18 -11.29 1.40
C GLU A 186 16.56 -10.49 0.25
N TYR A 187 15.82 -9.44 0.61
CA TYR A 187 15.22 -8.50 -0.33
C TYR A 187 15.96 -7.17 -0.33
N PHE A 188 16.11 -6.58 -1.52
CA PHE A 188 16.81 -5.31 -1.70
C PHE A 188 15.92 -4.32 -2.45
N CYS A 189 15.79 -3.12 -1.91
CA CYS A 189 15.02 -2.02 -2.48
C CYS A 189 15.97 -0.84 -2.80
N PRO A 190 15.92 -0.29 -4.03
CA PRO A 190 16.80 0.82 -4.42
C PRO A 190 16.59 2.11 -3.62
N VAL A 191 15.44 2.26 -2.98
CA VAL A 191 15.03 3.49 -2.29
C VAL A 191 14.79 3.30 -0.79
N LYS A 192 15.28 2.21 -0.18
CA LYS A 192 15.04 1.95 1.25
C LYS A 192 15.58 3.07 2.12
N ASP A 193 16.82 3.50 1.92
CA ASP A 193 17.45 4.51 2.77
C ASP A 193 16.80 5.88 2.66
N LYS A 194 16.25 6.21 1.49
CA LYS A 194 15.52 7.47 1.27
C LYS A 194 14.16 7.51 1.99
N ASN A 195 13.56 6.35 2.25
CA ASN A 195 12.19 6.27 2.79
C ASN A 195 12.11 5.70 4.21
N LYS A 196 13.20 5.15 4.77
CA LYS A 196 13.17 4.49 6.09
C LYS A 196 12.87 5.44 7.26
N TYR A 197 13.04 6.75 7.08
CA TYR A 197 12.75 7.76 8.10
C TYR A 197 11.53 8.65 7.78
N VAL A 198 10.85 8.40 6.65
CA VAL A 198 9.63 9.14 6.30
C VAL A 198 8.47 8.53 7.07
N PHE A 199 7.92 9.28 8.02
CA PHE A 199 6.86 8.79 8.91
C PHE A 199 5.66 8.25 8.12
N GLU A 200 5.23 8.97 7.10
CA GLU A 200 4.09 8.60 6.26
C GLU A 200 4.39 7.48 5.27
N ALA A 201 5.59 6.91 5.21
CA ALA A 201 5.94 5.89 4.23
C ALA A 201 5.76 4.48 4.81
N VAL A 202 4.98 3.60 4.15
CA VAL A 202 4.97 2.16 4.51
C VAL A 202 6.36 1.55 4.34
N CYS A 203 7.18 2.12 3.45
CA CYS A 203 8.56 1.72 3.22
C CYS A 203 9.44 1.74 4.49
N ARG A 204 9.06 2.51 5.52
CA ARG A 204 9.68 2.48 6.85
C ARG A 204 9.71 1.07 7.42
N PHE A 205 8.58 0.36 7.34
CA PHE A 205 8.39 -1.00 7.87
C PHE A 205 8.83 -2.11 6.90
N CYS A 206 9.12 -1.77 5.64
CA CYS A 206 9.52 -2.75 4.64
C CYS A 206 10.79 -3.50 5.04
N ILE A 207 10.75 -4.84 4.96
CA ILE A 207 11.88 -5.71 5.30
C ILE A 207 13.07 -5.61 4.33
N ALA A 208 12.87 -5.00 3.16
CA ALA A 208 13.92 -4.88 2.16
C ALA A 208 15.06 -3.98 2.66
N LYS A 209 16.29 -4.41 2.46
CA LYS A 209 17.51 -3.64 2.73
C LYS A 209 17.76 -2.66 1.59
N GLN A 210 18.61 -1.66 1.84
CA GLN A 210 19.10 -0.80 0.77
C GLN A 210 19.90 -1.62 -0.23
N SER A 211 19.56 -1.52 -1.51
CA SER A 211 20.39 -2.09 -2.55
C SER A 211 21.71 -1.33 -2.66
N SER A 212 22.82 -2.05 -2.55
CA SER A 212 24.18 -1.57 -2.87
C SER A 212 24.52 -1.74 -4.35
N LEU A 213 23.64 -2.37 -5.14
CA LEU A 213 23.96 -2.87 -6.47
C LEU A 213 23.70 -1.84 -7.58
N VAL A 214 24.72 -1.77 -8.44
CA VAL A 214 24.83 -1.07 -9.72
C VAL A 214 23.79 -1.63 -10.72
N LYS A 215 23.33 -0.77 -11.64
CA LYS A 215 22.35 -1.04 -12.70
C LYS A 215 22.34 -2.50 -13.16
N SER A 216 21.17 -3.14 -13.14
CA SER A 216 21.00 -4.37 -13.92
C SER A 216 20.99 -3.97 -15.40
N VAL A 217 22.07 -4.32 -16.11
CA VAL A 217 22.20 -4.23 -17.57
C VAL A 217 21.10 -5.05 -18.23
#